data_AF-A0ABF7RLW6-F1
#
_entry.id   AF-A0ABF7RLW6-F1
#
_cell.length_a   1.000
_cell.length_b   1.000
_cell.length_c   1.000
_cell.angle_alpha   90.00
_cell.angle_beta   90.00
_cell.angle_gamma   90.00
#
_symmetry.space_group_name_H-M   'P 1'
#
loop_
_entity.id
_entity.type
_entity.pdbx_description
1 polymer ?
#
loop_
_entity_poly.entity_id
_entity_poly.type
_entity_poly.pdbx_seq_one_letter_code
_entity_poly.pdbx_strand_id
1 'polypeptide(L)' 'MKQVITSTITFIICIMILISSFFLAENLNHNYWWQVIGMAIVTFAVGQYFFAIIKSYQSTKK' A
#
# COMPACT_ATOMS: atom_id res chain seq x y z
N MET A 1 1.74 3.25 19.29
CA MET A 1 2.99 3.42 18.52
C MET A 1 3.36 2.20 17.69
N LYS A 2 3.47 0.99 18.27
CA LYS A 2 3.79 -0.25 17.51
C LYS A 2 2.87 -0.47 16.30
N GLN A 3 1.55 -0.38 16.48
CA GLN A 3 0.57 -0.50 15.37
C GLN A 3 0.76 0.54 14.26
N VAL A 4 1.07 1.80 14.60
CA VAL A 4 1.31 2.86 13.62
C VAL A 4 2.54 2.51 12.79
N ILE A 5 3.65 2.16 13.44
CA ILE A 5 4.90 1.78 12.77
C ILE A 5 4.69 0.58 11.84
N THR A 6 4.01 -0.48 12.32
CA THR A 6 3.69 -1.65 11.51
C THR A 6 2.85 -1.26 10.29
N SER A 7 1.79 -0.46 10.47
CA SER A 7 0.96 0.00 9.35
C SER A 7 1.72 0.86 8.33
N THR A 8 2.64 1.73 8.79
CA THR A 8 3.50 2.52 7.91
C THR A 8 4.40 1.62 7.06
N ILE A 9 5.06 0.63 7.69
CA ILE A 9 5.95 -0.31 6.99
C ILE A 9 5.17 -1.12 5.95
N THR A 10 3.99 -1.65 6.33
CA THR A 10 3.13 -2.39 5.40
C THR A 10 2.70 -1.53 4.21
N PHE A 11 2.36 -0.26 4.44
CA PHE A 11 1.99 0.65 3.35
C PHE A 11 3.15 0.94 2.41
N ILE A 12 4.35 1.19 2.94
CA ILE A 12 5.57 1.39 2.13
C ILE A 12 5.86 0.16 1.26
N ILE A 13 5.79 -1.04 1.83
CA ILE A 13 6.00 -2.29 1.10
C ILE A 13 5.00 -2.43 -0.06
N CYS A 14 3.71 -2.12 0.18
CA CYS A 14 2.69 -2.16 -0.87
C CYS A 14 3.00 -1.21 -2.03
N ILE A 15 3.45 0.01 -1.73
CA ILE A 15 3.86 0.98 -2.75
C ILE A 15 5.05 0.45 -3.56
N MET A 16 6.07 -0.12 -2.91
CA MET A 16 7.22 -0.67 -3.61
C MET A 16 6.82 -1.81 -4.56
N ILE A 17 5.97 -2.73 -4.10
CA ILE A 17 5.47 -3.84 -4.93
C ILE A 17 4.61 -3.34 -6.09
N LEU A 18 3.80 -2.30 -5.88
CA LEU A 18 3.01 -1.67 -6.94
C LEU A 18 3.93 -1.11 -8.02
N ILE A 19 4.97 -0.37 -7.65
CA ILE A 19 5.97 0.17 -8.58
C ILE A 19 6.67 -0.98 -9.32
N SER A 20 7.12 -2.03 -8.63
CA SER A 20 7.70 -3.20 -9.28
C SER A 20 6.76 -3.85 -10.28
N SER A 21 5.46 -3.89 -9.98
CA SER A 21 4.45 -4.45 -10.89
C SER A 21 4.33 -3.62 -12.18
N PHE A 22 4.45 -2.29 -12.11
CA PHE A 22 4.53 -1.44 -13.30
C PHE A 22 5.74 -1.78 -14.16
N PHE A 23 6.93 -1.92 -13.55
CA PHE A 23 8.14 -2.31 -14.28
C PHE A 23 8.00 -3.67 -14.96
N LEU A 24 7.39 -4.66 -14.29
CA LEU A 24 7.11 -5.97 -14.87
C LEU A 24 6.14 -5.88 -16.07
N ALA A 25 5.07 -5.08 -15.96
CA ALA A 25 4.07 -4.93 -17.01
C ALA A 25 4.62 -4.24 -18.26
N GLU A 26 5.42 -3.20 -18.08
CA GLU A 26 6.08 -2.48 -19.18
C GLU A 26 7.17 -3.31 -19.84
N ASN A 27 8.10 -3.87 -19.05
CA ASN A 27 9.35 -4.40 -19.61
C ASN A 27 9.34 -5.90 -19.92
N LEU A 28 8.43 -6.69 -19.34
CA LEU A 28 8.43 -8.15 -19.49
C LEU A 28 7.20 -8.67 -20.22
N ASN A 29 6.00 -8.34 -19.73
CA ASN A 29 4.76 -8.81 -20.34
C ASN A 29 3.58 -7.92 -19.97
N HIS A 30 2.91 -7.37 -20.98
CA HIS A 30 1.72 -6.54 -20.80
C HIS A 30 0.55 -7.27 -20.11
N ASN A 31 0.51 -8.61 -20.10
CA ASN A 31 -0.48 -9.34 -19.31
C ASN A 31 -0.34 -9.10 -17.79
N TYR A 32 0.81 -8.62 -17.30
CA TYR A 32 1.00 -8.23 -15.91
C TYR A 32 0.28 -6.92 -15.54
N TRP A 33 -0.34 -6.20 -16.49
CA TRP A 33 -1.23 -5.07 -16.16
C TRP A 33 -2.38 -5.48 -15.24
N TRP A 34 -2.86 -6.73 -15.32
CA TRP A 34 -3.83 -7.28 -14.36
C TRP A 34 -3.28 -7.34 -12.94
N GLN A 35 -1.99 -7.67 -12.78
CA GLN A 35 -1.31 -7.64 -11.49
C GLN A 35 -1.15 -6.20 -10.98
N VAL A 36 -0.85 -5.23 -11.85
CA VAL A 36 -0.80 -3.80 -11.48
C VAL A 36 -2.14 -3.33 -10.95
N ILE A 37 -3.24 -3.65 -11.65
CA ILE A 37 -4.60 -3.29 -11.21
C ILE A 37 -4.93 -3.93 -9.86
N GLY A 38 -4.67 -5.24 -9.70
CA GLY A 38 -4.88 -5.92 -8.43
C GLY A 38 -4.07 -5.30 -7.29
N MET A 39 -2.80 -4.98 -7.54
CA MET A 39 -1.94 -4.37 -6.53
C MET A 39 -2.32 -2.92 -6.21
N ALA A 40 -2.85 -2.17 -7.19
CA ALA A 40 -3.38 -0.83 -6.94
C ALA A 40 -4.57 -0.87 -5.98
N ILE A 41 -5.49 -1.83 -6.15
CA ILE A 41 -6.63 -2.04 -5.24
C ILE A 41 -6.15 -2.39 -3.84
N VAL A 42 -5.21 -3.33 -3.71
CA VAL A 42 -4.62 -3.71 -2.41
C VAL A 42 -3.94 -2.51 -1.75
N THR A 43 -3.13 -1.75 -2.50
CA THR A 43 -2.42 -0.57 -1.98
C THR A 43 -3.41 0.50 -1.50
N PHE A 44 -4.51 0.71 -2.22
CA PHE A 44 -5.58 1.62 -1.80
C PHE A 44 -6.24 1.16 -0.49
N ALA A 45 -6.59 -0.12 -0.36
CA ALA A 45 -7.19 -0.67 0.85
C ALA A 45 -6.25 -0.55 2.06
N VAL A 46 -4.95 -0.84 1.89
CA VAL A 46 -3.93 -0.66 2.92
C VAL A 46 -3.77 0.81 3.29
N GLY A 47 -3.81 1.72 2.31
CA GLY A 47 -3.79 3.16 2.54
C GLY A 47 -4.96 3.64 3.39
N GLN A 48 -6.18 3.19 3.08
CA GLN A 48 -7.38 3.51 3.88
C GLN A 48 -7.24 3.01 5.33
N TYR A 49 -6.75 1.79 5.52
CA TYR A 49 -6.50 1.22 6.84
C TYR A 49 -5.44 2.02 7.62
N PHE A 50 -4.36 2.42 6.95
CA PHE A 50 -3.32 3.27 7.51
C PHE A 50 -3.86 4.63 7.98
N PHE A 51 -4.67 5.29 7.16
CA PHE A 51 -5.31 6.56 7.54
C PHE A 51 -6.23 6.41 8.75
N ALA A 52 -6.99 5.32 8.83
CA ALA A 52 -7.84 5.02 9.98
C ALA A 52 -7.01 4.86 11.28
N ILE A 53 -5.88 4.15 11.21
CA ILE A 53 -4.96 3.98 12.34
C ILE A 53 -4.37 5.32 12.78
N ILE A 54 -3.90 6.15 11.85
CA ILE A 54 -3.35 7.48 12.19
C ILE A 54 -4.40 8.35 12.86
N LYS A 55 -5.62 8.40 12.30
CA LYS A 55 -6.72 9.19 12.85
C LYS A 55 -7.06 8.76 14.28
N SER A 56 -7.13 7.45 14.52
CA SER A 56 -7.32 6.90 15.87
C SER A 56 -6.19 7.31 16.81
N TYR A 57 -4.93 7.20 16.38
CA TYR A 57 -3.78 7.54 17.20
C TYR A 57 -3.71 9.03 17.56
N GLN A 58 -4.07 9.93 16.63
CA GLN A 58 -4.17 11.36 16.90
C GLN A 58 -5.30 11.69 17.88
N SER A 59 -6.43 11.00 17.78
CA SER A 59 -7.57 11.19 18.69
C SER A 59 -7.26 10.76 20.13
N THR A 60 -6.43 9.74 20.34
CA THR A 60 -6.03 9.27 21.68
C THR A 60 -4.97 10.18 22.34
N LYS A 61 -4.30 11.04 21.56
CA LYS A 61 -3.28 11.97 22.06
C LYS A 61 -3.83 13.36 22.43
N LYS A 62 -5.08 13.67 22.08
CA LYS A 62 -5.80 14.85 22.58
C LYS A 62 -6.45 14.52 23.92
#